data_AF-A0A7S6UP97-F1
#
_entry.id   AF-A0A7S6UP97-F1
#
_cell.length_a   1.000
_cell.length_b   1.000
_cell.length_c   1.000
_cell.angle_alpha   90.00
_cell.angle_beta   90.00
_cell.angle_gamma   90.00
#
_symmetry.space_group_name_H-M   'P 1'
#
loop_
_entity.id
_entity.type
_entity.pdbx_description
1 polymer ?
#
loop_
_entity_poly.entity_id
_entity_poly.type
_entity_poly.pdbx_seq_one_letter_code
_entity_poly.pdbx_strand_id
1 'polypeptide(L)'
;MRKVFSSHRLENTEGVAELLRQAGIEVRILNGRSYKGNRRRTFSYSDPSAPVSEAWVVRSDDQRLAREILREAGLIDTTRPDGGYTTPTFRSEVELAQARSPARKKLLRVKLGVLALIAAVVVAAAMHTLNQPPAPAAAPADPSLVEVQTASPPFDGSIAATLPPVARLVLARALQDVDTPVACVGVDRGDAPAAIVSALAASHPRLTVVPATACQEIADEDRGSFERATGRAATIVDVRVFRPAGPEHGTVEVNAYHHRGWAAYETLEVTRVDGTWQVTDVIKRVESRGLMGF
;
A
#
# COMPACT_ATOMS: atom_id res chain seq x y z
N MET A 1 34.57 -13.50 -25.14
CA MET A 1 33.64 -12.36 -25.19
C MET A 1 32.46 -12.60 -24.26
N ARG A 2 31.98 -11.57 -23.56
CA ARG A 2 30.84 -11.65 -22.64
C ARG A 2 29.87 -10.48 -22.85
N LYS A 3 28.57 -10.75 -22.81
CA LYS A 3 27.54 -9.70 -22.92
C LYS A 3 27.51 -8.83 -21.67
N VAL A 4 27.50 -7.51 -21.86
CA VAL A 4 27.41 -6.53 -20.77
C VAL A 4 26.16 -5.66 -20.85
N PHE A 5 25.65 -5.41 -22.06
CA PHE A 5 24.47 -4.58 -22.28
C PHE A 5 23.69 -5.04 -23.52
N SER A 6 22.38 -4.84 -23.53
CA SER A 6 21.53 -5.09 -24.69
C SER A 6 20.37 -4.11 -24.73
N SER A 7 20.06 -3.58 -25.91
CA SER A 7 18.92 -2.69 -26.11
C SER A 7 18.28 -2.93 -27.47
N HIS A 8 16.96 -2.73 -27.54
CA HIS A 8 16.25 -2.71 -28.82
C HIS A 8 16.66 -1.48 -29.66
N ARG A 9 17.08 -0.38 -29.03
CA ARG A 9 17.61 0.81 -29.73
C ARG A 9 19.11 0.67 -29.97
N LEU A 10 19.49 0.78 -31.23
CA LEU A 10 20.89 0.64 -31.64
C LEU A 10 21.74 1.79 -31.11
N GLU A 11 21.20 3.00 -31.12
CA GLU A 11 21.88 4.22 -30.65
C GLU A 11 22.32 4.09 -29.19
N ASN A 12 21.48 3.46 -28.35
CA ASN A 12 21.81 3.21 -26.94
C ASN A 12 22.99 2.24 -26.83
N THR A 13 23.02 1.19 -27.66
CA THR A 13 24.10 0.20 -27.66
C THR A 13 25.40 0.79 -28.22
N GLU A 14 25.31 1.70 -29.19
CA GLU A 14 26.44 2.46 -29.73
C GLU A 14 27.02 3.42 -28.68
N GLY A 15 26.16 4.17 -27.96
CA GLY A 15 26.58 5.05 -26.87
C GLY A 15 27.27 4.30 -25.72
N VAL A 16 26.75 3.13 -25.35
CA VAL A 16 27.37 2.25 -24.36
C VAL A 16 28.72 1.71 -24.84
N ALA A 17 28.81 1.27 -26.10
CA ALA A 17 30.06 0.78 -26.65
C ALA A 17 31.12 1.87 -26.70
N GLU A 18 30.72 3.11 -27.00
CA GLU A 18 31.63 4.25 -27.02
C GLU A 18 32.12 4.62 -25.61
N LEU A 19 31.22 4.66 -24.63
CA LEU A 19 31.57 4.85 -23.22
C LEU A 19 32.63 3.83 -22.75
N LEU A 20 32.45 2.56 -23.09
CA LEU A 20 33.38 1.50 -22.73
C LEU A 20 34.73 1.61 -23.47
N ARG A 21 34.72 2.03 -24.75
CA ARG A 21 35.96 2.26 -25.51
C ARG A 21 36.75 3.45 -24.95
N GLN A 22 36.09 4.51 -24.51
CA GLN A 22 36.74 5.65 -23.86
C GLN A 22 37.44 5.25 -22.56
N ALA A 23 36.91 4.24 -21.86
CA ALA A 23 37.56 3.63 -20.70
C ALA A 23 38.65 2.59 -21.05
N GLY A 24 39.03 2.48 -22.33
CA GLY A 24 40.07 1.56 -22.81
C GLY A 24 39.63 0.10 -22.94
N ILE A 25 38.33 -0.19 -22.89
CA ILE A 25 37.80 -1.55 -22.97
C ILE A 25 37.44 -1.90 -24.42
N GLU A 26 37.93 -3.04 -24.90
CA GLU A 26 37.62 -3.51 -26.25
C GLU A 26 36.21 -4.11 -26.32
N VAL A 27 35.34 -3.50 -27.14
CA VAL A 27 33.92 -3.86 -27.27
C VAL A 27 33.51 -4.15 -28.71
N ARG A 28 32.76 -5.25 -28.88
CA ARG A 28 32.12 -5.65 -30.13
C ARG A 28 30.60 -5.51 -30.02
N ILE A 29 29.98 -4.90 -31.03
CA ILE A 29 28.51 -4.79 -31.13
C ILE A 29 28.00 -5.93 -32.01
N LEU A 30 27.04 -6.71 -31.51
CA LEU A 30 26.23 -7.65 -32.29
C LEU A 30 24.91 -6.98 -32.69
N ASN A 31 24.42 -7.30 -33.90
CA ASN A 31 23.25 -6.67 -34.52
C ASN A 31 23.39 -5.13 -34.66
N GLY A 32 24.61 -4.66 -34.97
CA GLY A 32 24.95 -3.25 -35.21
C GLY A 32 24.43 -2.68 -36.54
N ARG A 33 24.89 -1.49 -36.95
CA ARG A 33 24.57 -0.94 -38.27
C ARG A 33 25.12 -1.87 -39.35
N SER A 34 24.22 -2.46 -40.14
CA SER A 34 24.62 -3.20 -41.34
C SER A 34 25.02 -2.19 -42.41
N TYR A 35 26.24 -2.33 -42.93
CA TYR A 35 26.78 -1.51 -44.03
C TYR A 35 25.87 -1.49 -45.28
N LYS A 36 24.96 -2.47 -45.44
CA LYS A 36 24.10 -2.63 -46.62
C LYS A 36 22.59 -2.46 -46.36
N GLY A 37 22.18 -2.00 -45.17
CA GLY A 37 20.77 -1.98 -44.77
C GLY A 37 20.19 -0.57 -44.59
N ASN A 38 19.44 -0.08 -45.57
CA ASN A 38 18.61 1.11 -45.41
C ASN A 38 17.44 0.80 -44.46
N ARG A 39 17.56 1.15 -43.18
CA ARG A 39 16.51 0.94 -42.16
C ARG A 39 15.42 2.01 -42.37
N ARG A 40 14.48 1.75 -43.27
CA ARG A 40 13.36 2.66 -43.60
C ARG A 40 12.20 2.65 -42.60
N ARG A 41 12.25 1.80 -41.56
CA ARG A 41 11.15 1.64 -40.59
C ARG A 41 11.52 2.29 -39.26
N THR A 42 10.65 3.19 -38.79
CA THR A 42 10.73 3.80 -37.46
C THR A 42 10.68 2.70 -36.40
N PHE A 43 11.60 2.78 -35.44
CA PHE A 43 11.73 1.85 -34.32
C PHE A 43 10.43 1.79 -33.50
N SER A 44 9.95 0.57 -33.19
CA SER A 44 8.80 0.35 -32.31
C SER A 44 9.17 -0.58 -31.15
N TYR A 45 8.78 -0.19 -29.92
CA TYR A 45 8.91 -1.02 -28.72
C TYR A 45 7.86 -2.15 -28.63
N SER A 46 6.83 -2.12 -29.48
CA SER A 46 5.75 -3.12 -29.47
C SER A 46 5.96 -4.30 -30.42
N ASP A 47 7.08 -4.35 -31.17
CA ASP A 47 7.39 -5.43 -32.10
C ASP A 47 8.38 -6.43 -31.45
N PRO A 48 7.90 -7.58 -30.93
CA PRO A 48 8.75 -8.56 -30.27
C PRO A 48 9.67 -9.31 -31.24
N SER A 49 9.51 -9.14 -32.55
CA SER A 49 10.35 -9.77 -33.57
C SER A 49 11.58 -8.94 -33.99
N ALA A 50 11.70 -7.72 -33.46
CA ALA A 50 12.79 -6.81 -33.82
C ALA A 50 14.14 -7.31 -33.26
N PRO A 51 15.23 -7.28 -34.06
CA PRO A 51 16.55 -7.72 -33.60
C PRO A 51 17.08 -6.80 -32.50
N VAL A 52 17.48 -7.40 -31.37
CA VAL A 52 18.07 -6.69 -30.23
C VAL A 52 19.56 -6.43 -30.48
N SER A 53 20.01 -5.19 -30.31
CA SER A 53 21.43 -4.84 -30.39
C SER A 53 22.12 -5.15 -29.06
N GLU A 54 23.32 -5.73 -29.13
CA GLU A 54 24.04 -6.19 -27.93
C GLU A 54 25.49 -5.73 -27.93
N ALA A 55 25.97 -5.27 -26.77
CA ALA A 55 27.38 -4.93 -26.56
C ALA A 55 28.09 -6.05 -25.80
N TRP A 56 29.19 -6.53 -26.38
CA TRP A 56 30.00 -7.64 -25.89
C TRP A 56 31.44 -7.17 -25.66
N VAL A 57 31.95 -7.39 -24.46
CA VAL A 57 33.35 -7.14 -24.15
C VAL A 57 34.19 -8.29 -24.71
N VAL A 58 35.28 -7.98 -25.39
CA VAL A 58 36.11 -8.99 -26.09
C VAL A 58 36.86 -9.85 -25.06
N ARG A 59 37.60 -9.20 -24.16
CA ARG A 59 38.37 -9.82 -23.08
C ARG A 59 37.48 -10.16 -21.88
N SER A 60 37.68 -11.32 -21.27
CA SER A 60 36.91 -11.72 -20.09
C SER A 60 37.23 -10.87 -18.87
N ASP A 61 38.49 -10.43 -18.74
CA ASP A 61 38.99 -9.77 -17.54
C ASP A 61 38.37 -8.38 -17.36
N ASP A 62 38.11 -7.70 -18.48
CA ASP A 62 37.50 -6.37 -18.54
C ASP A 62 36.00 -6.39 -18.19
N GLN A 63 35.39 -7.56 -18.04
CA GLN A 63 33.96 -7.69 -17.75
C GLN A 63 33.59 -7.05 -16.40
N ARG A 64 34.43 -7.17 -15.38
CA ARG A 64 34.18 -6.56 -14.07
C ARG A 64 34.21 -5.05 -14.15
N LEU A 65 35.26 -4.52 -14.79
CA LEU A 65 35.45 -3.08 -14.96
C LEU A 65 34.33 -2.47 -15.81
N ALA A 66 33.96 -3.14 -16.92
CA ALA A 66 32.85 -2.71 -17.76
C ALA A 66 31.54 -2.60 -16.98
N ARG A 67 31.22 -3.58 -16.11
CA ARG A 67 30.02 -3.53 -15.27
C ARG A 67 30.09 -2.44 -14.21
N GLU A 68 31.27 -2.09 -13.72
CA GLU A 68 31.42 -0.97 -12.79
C GLU A 68 31.10 0.36 -13.47
N ILE A 69 31.69 0.61 -14.63
CA ILE A 69 31.45 1.82 -15.42
C ILE A 69 29.96 1.95 -15.79
N LEU A 70 29.31 0.84 -16.14
CA LEU A 70 27.87 0.86 -16.47
C LEU A 70 26.99 1.11 -15.24
N ARG A 71 27.41 0.70 -14.03
CA ARG A 71 26.70 1.05 -12.79
C ARG A 71 26.84 2.52 -12.46
N GLU A 72 28.06 3.04 -12.55
CA GLU A 72 28.36 4.45 -12.31
C GLU A 72 27.58 5.36 -13.26
N ALA A 73 27.40 4.93 -14.51
CA ALA A 73 26.57 5.61 -15.51
C ALA A 73 25.05 5.40 -15.33
N GLY A 74 24.59 4.64 -14.31
CA GLY A 74 23.18 4.35 -14.07
C GLY A 74 22.52 3.46 -15.12
N LEU A 75 23.30 2.70 -15.89
CA LEU A 75 22.81 1.87 -17.00
C LEU A 75 22.49 0.43 -16.60
N ILE A 76 23.02 -0.03 -15.46
CA ILE A 76 22.70 -1.34 -14.87
C ILE A 76 22.59 -1.24 -13.35
N ASP A 77 21.66 -1.98 -12.77
CA ASP A 77 21.48 -2.01 -11.31
C ASP A 77 22.57 -2.83 -10.60
N THR A 78 22.85 -2.44 -9.36
CA THR A 78 23.65 -3.25 -8.45
C THR A 78 22.84 -4.48 -8.03
N THR A 79 23.46 -5.66 -8.03
CA THR A 79 22.84 -6.88 -7.46
C THR A 79 23.01 -6.95 -5.94
N ARG A 80 23.45 -5.86 -5.29
CA ARG A 80 23.68 -5.79 -3.85
C ARG A 80 22.43 -5.16 -3.22
N PRO A 81 21.70 -5.86 -2.34
CA PRO A 81 20.43 -5.40 -1.79
C PRO A 81 20.66 -4.40 -0.66
N ASP A 82 21.34 -3.29 -0.96
CA ASP A 82 21.69 -2.28 0.04
C ASP A 82 21.23 -0.92 -0.49
N GLY A 83 19.99 -0.54 -0.16
CA GLY A 83 19.56 0.86 -0.19
C GLY A 83 18.57 1.26 -1.28
N GLY A 84 17.34 1.53 -0.86
CA GLY A 84 16.52 2.59 -1.45
C GLY A 84 15.47 2.14 -2.48
N TYR A 85 14.21 2.31 -2.10
CA TYR A 85 13.05 2.23 -2.98
C TYR A 85 13.18 3.19 -4.17
N THR A 86 13.27 2.69 -5.40
CA THR A 86 12.63 3.20 -6.64
C THR A 86 13.23 2.55 -7.89
N THR A 87 12.60 1.50 -8.45
CA THR A 87 12.29 1.36 -9.90
C THR A 87 11.62 0.00 -10.21
N PRO A 88 10.59 -0.04 -11.07
CA PRO A 88 10.00 -1.29 -11.54
C PRO A 88 10.89 -1.94 -12.61
N THR A 89 11.43 -3.12 -12.32
CA THR A 89 12.28 -3.88 -13.24
C THR A 89 11.46 -4.63 -14.30
N PHE A 90 11.73 -4.41 -15.58
CA PHE A 90 11.24 -5.24 -16.67
C PHE A 90 12.08 -6.52 -16.80
N ARG A 91 11.45 -7.69 -16.61
CA ARG A 91 12.09 -9.01 -16.80
C ARG A 91 12.30 -9.30 -18.30
N SER A 92 13.50 -9.74 -18.67
CA SER A 92 13.87 -10.05 -20.06
C SER A 92 13.22 -11.34 -20.59
N GLU A 93 12.87 -11.34 -21.87
CA GLU A 93 12.13 -12.38 -22.61
C GLU A 93 12.85 -13.74 -22.68
N VAL A 94 14.16 -13.77 -22.39
CA VAL A 94 14.99 -14.99 -22.35
C VAL A 94 14.54 -15.94 -21.23
N GLU A 95 14.01 -15.40 -20.12
CA GLU A 95 13.40 -16.19 -19.05
C GLU A 95 12.03 -16.77 -19.45
N LEU A 96 11.31 -16.11 -20.39
CA LEU A 96 10.02 -16.60 -20.90
C LEU A 96 10.19 -17.77 -21.89
N ALA A 97 11.28 -17.83 -22.65
CA ALA A 97 11.53 -18.90 -23.63
C ALA A 97 11.87 -20.25 -22.97
N GLN A 98 12.64 -20.23 -21.87
CA GLN A 98 12.89 -21.42 -21.03
C GLN A 98 11.63 -21.89 -20.27
N ALA A 99 10.60 -21.05 -20.17
CA ALA A 99 9.36 -21.33 -19.47
C ALA A 99 8.34 -22.17 -20.28
N ARG A 100 8.73 -22.80 -21.39
CA ARG A 100 7.90 -23.74 -22.19
C ARG A 100 8.24 -25.22 -21.94
N SER A 101 8.94 -25.55 -20.87
CA SER A 101 9.27 -26.94 -20.51
C SER A 101 8.03 -27.73 -20.04
N PRO A 102 7.99 -29.07 -20.24
CA PRO A 102 6.90 -29.93 -19.78
C PRO A 102 6.71 -29.92 -18.24
N ALA A 103 7.71 -29.45 -17.50
CA ALA A 103 7.62 -29.21 -16.06
C ALA A 103 6.62 -28.08 -15.71
N ARG A 104 6.52 -27.03 -16.54
CA ARG A 104 5.53 -25.96 -16.32
C ARG A 104 4.10 -26.41 -16.62
N LYS A 105 3.89 -27.36 -17.55
CA LYS A 105 2.56 -27.97 -17.78
C LYS A 105 2.10 -28.81 -16.57
N LYS A 106 3.03 -29.48 -15.88
CA LYS A 106 2.74 -30.18 -14.62
C LYS A 106 2.48 -29.17 -13.49
N LEU A 107 3.30 -28.13 -13.38
CA LEU A 107 3.12 -27.07 -12.39
C LEU A 107 1.83 -26.27 -12.61
N LEU A 108 1.41 -26.04 -13.85
CA LEU A 108 0.13 -25.40 -14.18
C LEU A 108 -1.04 -26.31 -13.80
N ARG A 109 -0.95 -27.62 -14.01
CA ARG A 109 -1.96 -28.58 -13.55
C ARG A 109 -2.06 -28.63 -12.03
N VAL A 110 -0.93 -28.60 -11.33
CA VAL A 110 -0.90 -28.49 -9.86
C VAL A 110 -1.49 -27.15 -9.41
N LYS A 111 -1.10 -26.03 -10.04
CA LYS A 111 -1.62 -24.70 -9.71
C LYS A 111 -3.11 -24.60 -9.97
N LEU A 112 -3.62 -25.16 -11.06
CA LEU A 112 -5.05 -25.24 -11.36
C LEU A 112 -5.77 -26.18 -10.40
N GLY A 113 -5.17 -27.29 -9.99
CA GLY A 113 -5.71 -28.18 -8.96
C GLY A 113 -5.81 -27.50 -7.60
N VAL A 114 -4.78 -26.73 -7.21
CA VAL A 114 -4.78 -25.93 -5.99
C VAL A 114 -5.80 -24.80 -6.07
N LEU A 115 -5.92 -24.11 -7.21
CA LEU A 115 -6.95 -23.08 -7.39
C LEU A 115 -8.36 -23.67 -7.39
N ALA A 116 -8.57 -24.85 -7.97
CA ALA A 116 -9.84 -25.56 -7.92
C ALA A 116 -10.17 -26.02 -6.49
N LEU A 117 -9.17 -26.46 -5.73
CA LEU A 117 -9.33 -26.80 -4.31
C LEU A 117 -9.66 -25.56 -3.47
N ILE A 118 -8.95 -24.44 -3.67
CA ILE A 118 -9.25 -23.16 -3.00
C ILE A 118 -10.65 -22.69 -3.38
N ALA A 119 -11.01 -22.75 -4.66
CA ALA A 119 -12.35 -22.39 -5.12
C ALA A 119 -13.42 -23.32 -4.52
N ALA A 120 -13.17 -24.62 -4.42
CA ALA A 120 -14.06 -25.57 -3.76
C ALA A 120 -14.19 -25.28 -2.26
N VAL A 121 -13.10 -24.91 -1.57
CA VAL A 121 -13.13 -24.50 -0.17
C VAL A 121 -13.87 -23.17 0.00
N VAL A 122 -13.70 -22.20 -0.90
CA VAL A 122 -14.42 -20.92 -0.88
C VAL A 122 -15.90 -21.13 -1.16
N VAL A 123 -16.26 -21.98 -2.13
CA VAL A 123 -17.67 -22.31 -2.44
C VAL A 123 -18.28 -23.13 -1.30
N ALA A 124 -17.56 -24.09 -0.72
CA ALA A 124 -18.02 -24.84 0.43
C ALA A 124 -18.16 -23.94 1.67
N ALA A 125 -17.24 -22.99 1.89
CA ALA A 125 -17.36 -21.98 2.94
C ALA A 125 -18.53 -21.04 2.69
N ALA A 126 -18.74 -20.58 1.45
CA ALA A 126 -19.87 -19.74 1.06
C ALA A 126 -21.20 -20.50 1.22
N MET A 127 -21.28 -21.75 0.75
CA MET A 127 -22.44 -22.62 0.99
C MET A 127 -22.63 -22.92 2.47
N HIS A 128 -21.56 -23.06 3.25
CA HIS A 128 -21.64 -23.21 4.69
C HIS A 128 -22.12 -21.91 5.37
N THR A 129 -21.75 -20.73 4.90
CA THR A 129 -22.29 -19.44 5.41
C THR A 129 -23.73 -19.19 4.97
N LEU A 130 -24.16 -19.73 3.83
CA LEU A 130 -25.52 -19.60 3.32
C LEU A 130 -26.48 -20.65 3.93
N ASN A 131 -25.97 -21.85 4.25
CA ASN A 131 -26.69 -22.93 4.94
C ASN A 131 -26.44 -22.96 6.45
N GLN A 132 -25.61 -22.06 6.98
CA GLN A 132 -25.61 -21.78 8.40
C GLN A 132 -27.00 -21.23 8.70
N PRO A 133 -27.81 -21.88 9.56
CA PRO A 133 -28.93 -21.16 10.16
C PRO A 133 -28.34 -19.86 10.70
N PRO A 134 -29.03 -18.71 10.54
CA PRO A 134 -28.50 -17.42 10.99
C PRO A 134 -27.90 -17.66 12.37
N ALA A 135 -26.59 -17.41 12.50
CA ALA A 135 -25.93 -17.48 13.80
C ALA A 135 -26.91 -16.85 14.77
N PRO A 136 -27.34 -17.56 15.85
CA PRO A 136 -28.41 -17.08 16.71
C PRO A 136 -28.09 -15.63 16.97
N ALA A 137 -28.97 -14.74 16.46
CA ALA A 137 -28.77 -13.30 16.51
C ALA A 137 -28.19 -13.04 17.87
N ALA A 138 -26.94 -12.57 17.93
CA ALA A 138 -26.20 -12.41 19.17
C ALA A 138 -27.22 -11.89 20.16
N ALA A 139 -27.60 -12.74 21.12
CA ALA A 139 -28.64 -12.42 22.09
C ALA A 139 -28.31 -11.00 22.54
N PRO A 140 -29.29 -10.06 22.53
CA PRO A 140 -29.02 -8.64 22.64
C PRO A 140 -27.91 -8.46 23.65
N ALA A 141 -26.71 -8.11 23.16
CA ALA A 141 -25.58 -7.95 24.05
C ALA A 141 -26.08 -6.94 25.07
N ASP A 142 -26.17 -7.36 26.33
CA ASP A 142 -26.56 -6.47 27.40
C ASP A 142 -25.73 -5.19 27.18
N PRO A 143 -26.34 -4.02 26.98
CA PRO A 143 -25.60 -2.80 26.67
C PRO A 143 -24.51 -2.52 27.74
N SER A 144 -24.72 -3.07 28.94
CA SER A 144 -23.79 -3.13 30.06
C SER A 144 -22.49 -3.91 29.80
N LEU A 145 -22.51 -4.97 28.98
CA LEU A 145 -21.31 -5.79 28.68
C LEU A 145 -20.41 -5.14 27.62
N VAL A 146 -20.93 -4.22 26.81
CA VAL A 146 -20.16 -3.50 25.80
C VAL A 146 -19.21 -2.47 26.45
N GLU A 147 -19.60 -1.92 27.61
CA GLU A 147 -18.79 -0.95 28.38
C GLU A 147 -17.68 -1.59 29.23
N VAL A 148 -17.77 -2.88 29.54
CA VAL A 148 -16.83 -3.59 30.43
C VAL A 148 -15.73 -4.33 29.66
N GLN A 149 -15.66 -4.17 28.33
CA GLN A 149 -14.70 -4.90 27.51
C GLN A 149 -13.24 -4.56 27.84
N THR A 150 -12.46 -5.61 28.09
CA THR A 150 -11.00 -5.60 28.24
C THR A 150 -10.34 -6.26 27.04
N ALA A 151 -9.08 -5.91 26.76
CA ALA A 151 -8.31 -6.54 25.70
C ALA A 151 -7.94 -7.99 26.06
N SER A 152 -7.85 -8.84 25.05
CA SER A 152 -7.41 -10.23 25.17
C SER A 152 -5.98 -10.38 24.63
N PRO A 153 -5.18 -11.33 25.15
CA PRO A 153 -3.85 -11.62 24.61
C PRO A 153 -3.91 -12.09 23.13
N PRO A 154 -2.81 -11.96 22.36
CA PRO A 154 -1.45 -11.63 22.80
C PRO A 154 -1.19 -10.13 23.00
N PHE A 155 -0.36 -9.80 24.00
CA PHE A 155 0.10 -8.43 24.32
C PHE A 155 1.54 -8.21 23.83
N ASP A 156 1.79 -8.59 22.59
CA ASP A 156 3.12 -8.58 21.96
C ASP A 156 3.36 -7.37 21.05
N GLY A 157 2.48 -6.37 21.12
CA GLY A 157 2.51 -5.18 20.26
C GLY A 157 1.88 -5.39 18.88
N SER A 158 1.32 -6.57 18.61
CA SER A 158 0.49 -6.82 17.43
C SER A 158 -0.77 -5.95 17.42
N ILE A 159 -1.33 -5.76 16.22
CA ILE A 159 -2.56 -5.00 16.04
C ILE A 159 -3.74 -5.91 16.39
N ALA A 160 -4.60 -5.44 17.28
CA ALA A 160 -5.87 -6.08 17.62
C ALA A 160 -7.05 -5.28 17.06
N ALA A 161 -8.23 -5.90 17.03
CA ALA A 161 -9.47 -5.18 16.73
C ALA A 161 -9.71 -4.11 17.80
N THR A 162 -10.08 -2.90 17.37
CA THR A 162 -10.32 -1.80 18.29
C THR A 162 -11.55 -2.09 19.16
N LEU A 163 -11.38 -2.01 20.48
CA LEU A 163 -12.50 -2.22 21.41
C LEU A 163 -13.54 -1.10 21.27
N PRO A 164 -14.85 -1.40 21.22
CA PRO A 164 -15.90 -0.38 21.13
C PRO A 164 -15.80 0.79 22.14
N PRO A 165 -15.52 0.56 23.45
CA PRO A 165 -15.37 1.67 24.39
C PRO A 165 -14.14 2.55 24.10
N VAL A 166 -13.04 1.94 23.62
CA VAL A 166 -11.82 2.66 23.22
C VAL A 166 -12.07 3.48 21.95
N ALA A 167 -12.72 2.89 20.94
CA ALA A 167 -13.10 3.59 19.72
C ALA A 167 -13.96 4.82 20.02
N ARG A 168 -15.01 4.66 20.84
CA ARG A 168 -15.90 5.76 21.24
C ARG A 168 -15.14 6.88 21.95
N LEU A 169 -14.29 6.54 22.92
CA LEU A 169 -13.46 7.49 23.67
C LEU A 169 -12.58 8.31 22.73
N VAL A 170 -11.82 7.64 21.88
CA VAL A 170 -10.82 8.29 21.02
C VAL A 170 -11.48 9.12 19.92
N LEU A 171 -12.55 8.61 19.30
CA LEU A 171 -13.35 9.39 18.34
C LEU A 171 -13.97 10.63 19.01
N ALA A 172 -14.56 10.49 20.20
CA ALA A 172 -15.16 11.63 20.90
C ALA A 172 -14.14 12.73 21.21
N ARG A 173 -12.91 12.36 21.58
CA ARG A 173 -11.80 13.31 21.74
C ARG A 173 -11.43 13.97 20.42
N ALA A 174 -11.20 13.18 19.37
CA ALA A 174 -10.77 13.71 18.06
C ALA A 174 -11.81 14.66 17.43
N LEU A 175 -13.11 14.45 17.68
CA LEU A 175 -14.18 15.34 17.21
C LEU A 175 -14.15 16.74 17.84
N GLN A 176 -13.44 16.95 18.95
CA GLN A 176 -13.29 18.27 19.57
C GLN A 176 -12.46 19.23 18.70
N ASP A 177 -11.58 18.68 17.87
CA ASP A 177 -10.66 19.41 16.99
C ASP A 177 -11.17 19.48 15.53
N VAL A 178 -12.39 19.01 15.25
CA VAL A 178 -12.97 19.04 13.90
C VAL A 178 -13.61 20.40 13.64
N ASP A 179 -13.04 21.13 12.67
CA ASP A 179 -13.51 22.46 12.27
C ASP A 179 -14.47 22.44 11.06
N THR A 180 -14.65 21.28 10.41
CA THR A 180 -15.62 21.12 9.31
C THR A 180 -17.02 20.81 9.82
N PRO A 181 -18.08 21.18 9.08
CA PRO A 181 -19.46 20.92 9.51
C PRO A 181 -19.87 19.43 9.58
N VAL A 182 -19.16 18.56 8.87
CA VAL A 182 -19.42 17.11 8.83
C VAL A 182 -18.19 16.37 9.35
N ALA A 183 -18.43 15.35 10.19
CA ALA A 183 -17.39 14.43 10.65
C ALA A 183 -17.76 13.00 10.25
N CYS A 184 -16.93 12.38 9.42
CA CYS A 184 -17.10 11.03 8.94
C CYS A 184 -16.24 10.07 9.76
N VAL A 185 -16.88 9.23 10.58
CA VAL A 185 -16.18 8.44 11.60
C VAL A 185 -15.98 6.98 11.21
N GLY A 186 -14.75 6.49 11.37
CA GLY A 186 -14.33 5.13 11.05
C GLY A 186 -13.62 4.43 12.20
N VAL A 187 -13.62 3.10 12.14
CA VAL A 187 -12.86 2.22 13.04
C VAL A 187 -12.24 1.10 12.21
N ASP A 188 -10.95 0.86 12.39
CA ASP A 188 -10.18 -0.20 11.73
C ASP A 188 -10.31 -0.18 10.19
N ARG A 189 -10.40 1.03 9.59
CA ARG A 189 -10.64 1.29 8.15
C ARG A 189 -12.04 0.92 7.64
N GLY A 190 -12.97 0.60 8.54
CA GLY A 190 -14.38 0.43 8.26
C GLY A 190 -15.21 1.57 8.83
N ASP A 191 -16.54 1.49 8.64
CA ASP A 191 -17.47 2.40 9.30
C ASP A 191 -17.48 2.16 10.81
N ALA A 192 -17.54 3.24 11.59
CA ALA A 192 -17.80 3.10 13.01
C ALA A 192 -19.19 2.44 13.24
N PRO A 193 -19.32 1.55 14.25
CA PRO A 193 -20.61 0.95 14.60
C PRO A 193 -21.71 1.99 14.80
N ALA A 194 -22.93 1.71 14.31
CA ALA A 194 -24.05 2.66 14.36
C ALA A 194 -24.36 3.20 15.76
N ALA A 195 -24.16 2.38 16.81
CA ALA A 195 -24.31 2.81 18.20
C ALA A 195 -23.30 3.89 18.59
N ILE A 196 -22.05 3.79 18.12
CA ILE A 196 -21.00 4.80 18.34
C ILE A 196 -21.34 6.06 17.55
N VAL A 197 -21.72 5.94 16.27
CA VAL A 197 -22.11 7.10 15.44
C VAL A 197 -23.24 7.89 16.10
N SER A 198 -24.31 7.22 16.53
CA SER A 198 -25.45 7.85 17.22
C SER A 198 -25.06 8.51 18.54
N ALA A 199 -24.22 7.85 19.35
CA ALA A 199 -23.74 8.42 20.61
C ALA A 199 -22.85 9.66 20.40
N LEU A 200 -21.98 9.64 19.40
CA LEU A 200 -21.13 10.77 19.03
C LEU A 200 -21.96 11.94 18.49
N ALA A 201 -22.95 11.67 17.63
CA ALA A 201 -23.87 12.69 17.11
C ALA A 201 -24.65 13.38 18.23
N ALA A 202 -25.15 12.63 19.21
CA ALA A 202 -25.86 13.19 20.37
C ALA A 202 -24.95 14.08 21.24
N SER A 203 -23.66 13.73 21.35
CA SER A 203 -22.68 14.47 22.16
C SER A 203 -22.11 15.69 21.45
N HIS A 204 -22.21 15.76 20.11
CA HIS A 204 -21.66 16.84 19.28
C HIS A 204 -22.75 17.46 18.39
N PRO A 205 -23.74 18.18 18.97
CA PRO A 205 -24.90 18.68 18.22
C PRO A 205 -24.56 19.71 17.14
N ARG A 206 -23.34 20.27 17.15
CA ARG A 206 -22.84 21.21 16.13
C ARG A 206 -22.24 20.53 14.90
N LEU A 207 -22.00 19.21 14.96
CA LEU A 207 -21.41 18.43 13.89
C LEU A 207 -22.43 17.45 13.32
N THR A 208 -22.45 17.31 12.00
CA THR A 208 -23.13 16.18 11.36
C THR A 208 -22.20 14.98 11.42
N VAL A 209 -22.43 14.04 12.34
CA VAL A 209 -21.61 12.83 12.47
C VAL A 209 -22.22 11.69 11.67
N VAL A 210 -21.46 11.13 10.73
CA VAL A 210 -21.91 10.07 9.81
C VAL A 210 -20.83 9.00 9.66
N PRO A 211 -21.14 7.81 9.10
CA PRO A 211 -20.14 6.78 8.84
C PRO A 211 -19.02 7.25 7.90
N ALA A 212 -17.81 6.69 8.02
CA ALA A 212 -16.65 7.02 7.17
C ALA A 212 -16.98 6.92 5.67
N THR A 213 -17.74 5.91 5.26
CA THR A 213 -18.17 5.68 3.87
C THR A 213 -19.21 6.69 3.38
N ALA A 214 -19.70 7.61 4.21
CA ALA A 214 -20.49 8.75 3.75
C ALA A 214 -19.61 9.85 3.12
N CYS A 215 -18.30 9.88 3.41
CA CYS A 215 -17.38 10.88 2.89
C CYS A 215 -16.49 10.38 1.77
N GLN A 216 -16.17 11.30 0.86
CA GLN A 216 -15.10 11.13 -0.12
C GLN A 216 -13.84 11.86 0.35
N GLU A 217 -12.75 11.11 0.48
CA GLU A 217 -11.42 11.66 0.75
C GLU A 217 -10.89 12.37 -0.50
N ILE A 218 -10.47 13.63 -0.35
CA ILE A 218 -9.90 14.45 -1.41
C ILE A 218 -8.64 15.12 -0.87
N ALA A 219 -7.52 14.96 -1.57
CA ALA A 219 -6.23 15.52 -1.14
C ALA A 219 -5.99 16.96 -1.58
N ASP A 220 -6.81 17.48 -2.49
CA ASP A 220 -6.76 18.84 -2.99
C ASP A 220 -7.09 19.86 -1.87
N GLU A 221 -6.25 20.89 -1.72
CA GLU A 221 -6.39 21.89 -0.65
C GLU A 221 -7.54 22.87 -0.89
N ASP A 222 -7.87 23.15 -2.15
CA ASP A 222 -8.94 24.09 -2.48
C ASP A 222 -10.32 23.45 -2.25
N ARG A 223 -10.45 22.15 -2.55
CA ARG A 223 -11.71 21.43 -2.41
C ARG A 223 -11.91 20.78 -1.04
N GLY A 224 -10.89 20.08 -0.55
CA GLY A 224 -11.00 19.25 0.65
C GLY A 224 -11.97 18.08 0.56
N SER A 225 -11.90 17.20 1.56
CA SER A 225 -12.81 16.05 1.69
C SER A 225 -14.24 16.54 1.97
N PHE A 226 -15.23 15.79 1.49
CA PHE A 226 -16.63 16.21 1.58
C PHE A 226 -17.59 15.03 1.76
N GLU A 227 -18.77 15.32 2.30
CA GLU A 227 -19.86 14.35 2.43
C GLU A 227 -20.55 14.12 1.08
N ARG A 228 -20.68 12.86 0.65
CA ARG A 228 -21.28 12.51 -0.65
C ARG A 228 -22.72 12.98 -0.78
N ALA A 229 -23.50 12.93 0.30
CA ALA A 229 -24.94 13.23 0.27
C ALA A 229 -25.23 14.73 0.07
N THR A 230 -24.45 15.60 0.71
CA THR A 230 -24.73 17.05 0.76
C THR A 230 -23.67 17.90 0.04
N GLY A 231 -22.49 17.33 -0.24
CA GLY A 231 -21.35 18.05 -0.80
C GLY A 231 -20.64 18.98 0.20
N ARG A 232 -21.05 18.98 1.48
CA ARG A 232 -20.46 19.82 2.53
C ARG A 232 -19.06 19.36 2.90
N ALA A 233 -18.19 20.31 3.22
CA ALA A 233 -16.83 20.02 3.70
C ALA A 233 -16.87 19.10 4.92
N ALA A 234 -15.99 18.11 4.93
CA ALA A 234 -16.00 17.07 5.94
C ALA A 234 -14.59 16.66 6.34
N THR A 235 -14.42 16.33 7.61
CA THR A 235 -13.21 15.71 8.14
C THR A 235 -13.48 14.23 8.37
N ILE A 236 -12.62 13.37 7.81
CA ILE A 236 -12.68 11.93 8.02
C ILE A 236 -11.83 11.61 9.24
N VAL A 237 -12.46 11.07 10.29
CA VAL A 237 -11.82 10.72 11.55
C VAL A 237 -11.85 9.21 11.72
N ASP A 238 -10.69 8.56 11.74
CA ASP A 238 -10.58 7.10 11.75
C ASP A 238 -9.67 6.62 12.87
N VAL A 239 -10.16 5.69 13.68
CA VAL A 239 -9.32 4.95 14.63
C VAL A 239 -8.65 3.82 13.85
N ARG A 240 -7.35 3.94 13.62
CA ARG A 240 -6.62 3.14 12.63
C ARG A 240 -6.08 1.84 13.18
N VAL A 241 -5.53 1.92 14.38
CA VAL A 241 -4.71 0.87 14.98
C VAL A 241 -4.93 0.89 16.47
N PHE A 242 -5.24 -0.28 17.04
CA PHE A 242 -5.17 -0.52 18.47
C PHE A 242 -4.13 -1.61 18.76
N ARG A 243 -3.20 -1.30 19.68
CA ARG A 243 -2.18 -2.24 20.15
C ARG A 243 -2.32 -2.42 21.65
N PRO A 244 -2.96 -3.50 22.13
CA PRO A 244 -3.06 -3.77 23.55
C PRO A 244 -1.69 -4.18 24.10
N ALA A 245 -1.31 -3.58 25.24
CA ALA A 245 -0.11 -3.95 26.00
C ALA A 245 -0.48 -4.73 27.28
N GLY A 246 -1.75 -4.74 27.64
CA GLY A 246 -2.36 -5.59 28.65
C GLY A 246 -3.88 -5.60 28.51
N PRO A 247 -4.61 -6.24 29.44
CA PRO A 247 -6.07 -6.31 29.37
C PRO A 247 -6.74 -4.93 29.50
N GLU A 248 -6.08 -4.00 30.19
CA GLU A 248 -6.62 -2.71 30.58
C GLU A 248 -5.79 -1.52 30.11
N HIS A 249 -4.78 -1.73 29.26
CA HIS A 249 -4.01 -0.62 28.69
C HIS A 249 -3.44 -0.97 27.31
N GLY A 250 -3.18 0.05 26.51
CA GLY A 250 -2.60 -0.08 25.18
C GLY A 250 -2.42 1.27 24.50
N THR A 251 -2.03 1.23 23.23
CA THR A 251 -1.87 2.43 22.40
C THR A 251 -2.86 2.43 21.25
N VAL A 252 -3.41 3.59 20.92
CA VAL A 252 -4.33 3.80 19.80
C VAL A 252 -3.77 4.85 18.85
N GLU A 253 -3.85 4.59 17.55
CA GLU A 253 -3.59 5.59 16.51
C GLU A 253 -4.91 6.11 15.95
N VAL A 254 -5.07 7.43 15.92
CA VAL A 254 -6.23 8.12 15.35
C VAL A 254 -5.78 9.15 14.32
N ASN A 255 -6.52 9.19 13.21
CA ASN A 255 -6.28 10.13 12.13
C ASN A 255 -7.52 11.01 11.97
N ALA A 256 -7.32 12.31 11.79
CA ALA A 256 -8.34 13.24 11.31
C ALA A 256 -7.82 13.89 10.02
N TYR A 257 -8.54 13.73 8.92
CA TYR A 257 -8.07 14.16 7.60
C TYR A 257 -9.15 14.93 6.85
N HIS A 258 -8.78 16.10 6.34
CA HIS A 258 -9.62 16.87 5.42
C HIS A 258 -8.95 17.02 4.05
N HIS A 259 -7.67 17.41 3.99
CA HIS A 259 -6.85 17.46 2.76
C HIS A 259 -5.36 17.44 3.10
N ARG A 260 -4.46 17.51 2.10
CA ARG A 260 -3.01 17.43 2.34
C ARG A 260 -2.45 18.53 3.25
N GLY A 261 -3.04 19.73 3.22
CA GLY A 261 -2.72 20.83 4.13
C GLY A 261 -3.41 20.76 5.51
N TRP A 262 -4.38 19.87 5.68
CA TRP A 262 -5.24 19.77 6.86
C TRP A 262 -5.41 18.32 7.29
N ALA A 263 -4.56 17.91 8.23
CA ALA A 263 -4.59 16.59 8.81
C ALA A 263 -3.98 16.58 10.21
N ALA A 264 -4.49 15.73 11.08
CA ALA A 264 -3.91 15.42 12.38
C ALA A 264 -3.75 13.91 12.52
N TYR A 265 -2.60 13.49 13.03
CA TYR A 265 -2.24 12.11 13.30
C TYR A 265 -1.77 12.02 14.74
N GLU A 266 -2.46 11.22 15.55
CA GLU A 266 -2.15 11.06 16.97
C GLU A 266 -1.92 9.60 17.32
N THR A 267 -0.95 9.38 18.20
CA THR A 267 -0.78 8.13 18.93
C THR A 267 -1.04 8.42 20.40
N LEU A 268 -2.05 7.76 20.94
CA LEU A 268 -2.56 7.96 22.29
C LEU A 268 -2.26 6.73 23.14
N GLU A 269 -1.91 6.96 24.40
CA GLU A 269 -1.96 5.90 25.40
C GLU A 269 -3.35 5.87 26.02
N VAL A 270 -3.94 4.67 26.08
CA VAL A 270 -5.25 4.45 26.69
C VAL A 270 -5.15 3.45 27.82
N THR A 271 -5.76 3.76 28.95
CA THR A 271 -5.81 2.91 30.14
C THR A 271 -7.22 2.88 30.69
N ARG A 272 -7.63 1.74 31.21
CA ARG A 272 -8.89 1.57 31.92
C ARG A 272 -8.68 1.90 33.40
N VAL A 273 -9.30 2.98 33.85
CA VAL A 273 -9.24 3.47 35.24
C VAL A 273 -10.66 3.43 35.80
N ASP A 274 -10.85 2.80 36.95
CA ASP A 274 -12.15 2.63 37.62
C ASP A 274 -13.24 2.06 36.68
N GLY A 275 -12.83 1.11 35.84
CA GLY A 275 -13.73 0.43 34.90
C GLY A 275 -14.02 1.20 33.60
N THR A 276 -13.48 2.41 33.43
CA THR A 276 -13.69 3.25 32.25
C THR A 276 -12.38 3.48 31.50
N TRP A 277 -12.40 3.32 30.17
CA TRP A 277 -11.26 3.65 29.34
C TRP A 277 -11.04 5.17 29.28
N GLN A 278 -9.80 5.60 29.45
CA GLN A 278 -9.39 6.99 29.43
C GLN A 278 -8.09 7.14 28.64
N VAL A 279 -7.91 8.29 27.98
CA VAL A 279 -6.64 8.65 27.36
C VAL A 279 -5.73 9.18 28.47
N THR A 280 -4.65 8.47 28.75
CA THR A 280 -3.71 8.83 29.83
C THR A 280 -2.57 9.71 29.34
N ASP A 281 -2.15 9.54 28.08
CA ASP A 281 -1.08 10.32 27.48
C ASP A 281 -1.23 10.48 25.96
N VAL A 282 -0.60 11.51 25.42
CA VAL A 282 -0.44 11.75 23.98
C VAL A 282 1.01 11.46 23.60
N ILE A 283 1.29 10.21 23.22
CA ILE A 283 2.64 9.74 22.87
C ILE A 283 3.20 10.52 21.68
N LYS A 284 2.34 10.78 20.68
CA LYS A 284 2.73 11.49 19.46
C LYS A 284 1.54 12.27 18.92
N ARG A 285 1.80 13.50 18.50
CA ARG A 285 0.85 14.33 17.74
C ARG A 285 1.61 14.98 16.58
N VAL A 286 1.09 14.81 15.38
CA VAL A 286 1.57 15.47 14.17
C VAL A 286 0.36 16.09 13.51
N GLU A 287 0.33 17.42 13.39
CA GLU A 287 -0.76 18.12 12.73
C GLU A 287 -0.25 19.10 11.69
N SER A 288 -1.05 19.29 10.66
CA SER A 288 -0.95 20.35 9.67
C SER A 288 -2.32 21.02 9.65
N ARG A 289 -2.36 22.31 9.97
CA ARG A 289 -3.57 23.15 9.92
C ARG A 289 -3.29 24.33 8.99
N GLY A 290 -3.25 24.05 7.68
CA GLY A 290 -3.25 25.10 6.67
C GLY A 290 -4.49 26.00 6.82
N LEU A 291 -4.40 27.26 6.38
CA LEU A 291 -5.55 28.17 6.42
C LEU A 291 -6.72 27.56 5.65
N MET A 292 -7.91 27.44 6.26
CA MET A 292 -9.13 27.19 5.49
C MET A 292 -9.32 28.39 4.55
N GLY A 293 -9.12 28.19 3.25
CA GLY A 293 -9.59 29.12 2.24
C GLY A 293 -11.11 29.08 2.24
N PHE A 294 -11.75 30.01 2.94
CA PHE A 294 -13.20 30.22 2.88
C PHE A 294 -13.61 30.90 1.57
#